data_AF-M8D7U1-F1
#
_entry.id   AF-M8D7U1-F1
#
_cell.length_a   1.000
_cell.length_b   1.000
_cell.length_c   1.000
_cell.angle_alpha   90.00
_cell.angle_beta   90.00
_cell.angle_gamma   90.00
#
_symmetry.space_group_name_H-M   'P 1'
#
loop_
_entity.id
_entity.type
_entity.pdbx_description
1 polymer ?
#
loop_
_entity_poly.entity_id
_entity_poly.type
_entity_poly.pdbx_seq_one_letter_code
_entity_poly.pdbx_strand_id
1 'polypeptide(L)'
;MATPVVRLAALPVEVEGKKDEKVVRWLKHYSSAQRILIVGDGDFSFSRALVTAFGSGANLVATSLDSYGALICKHHQAESNVRELKRMGATVLHDVDVKDMKLHTCLKMKRFDRIVFNFPHAGFIGQETQLHVIKYVDLLAAWLFCTPSAPK
;
A
#
# COMPACT_ATOMS: atom_id res chain seq x y z
N MET A 1 1.78 -68.65 -9.27
CA MET A 1 1.05 -67.39 -9.53
C MET A 1 1.71 -66.29 -8.73
N ALA A 2 2.78 -65.69 -9.27
CA ALA A 2 3.53 -64.62 -8.61
C ALA A 2 3.17 -63.31 -9.31
N THR A 3 2.60 -62.36 -8.57
CA THR A 3 2.36 -60.98 -9.05
C THR A 3 3.69 -60.24 -9.18
N PRO A 4 3.96 -59.49 -10.27
CA PRO A 4 5.14 -58.65 -10.33
C PRO A 4 4.88 -57.36 -9.54
N VAL A 5 5.73 -57.07 -8.56
CA VAL A 5 5.81 -55.77 -7.88
C VAL A 5 6.55 -54.82 -8.81
N VAL A 6 5.83 -53.93 -9.47
CA VAL A 6 6.42 -52.85 -10.27
C VAL A 6 6.86 -51.75 -9.31
N ARG A 7 8.16 -51.65 -9.03
CA ARG A 7 8.72 -50.51 -8.29
C ARG A 7 8.81 -49.30 -9.22
N LEU A 8 7.93 -48.32 -9.00
CA LEU A 8 8.03 -47.01 -9.64
C LEU A 8 9.11 -46.20 -8.90
N ALA A 9 10.31 -46.09 -9.50
CA ALA A 9 11.33 -45.18 -9.01
C ALA A 9 10.91 -43.74 -9.35
N ALA A 10 10.49 -42.97 -8.34
CA ALA A 10 10.29 -41.54 -8.48
C ALA A 10 11.66 -40.86 -8.58
N LEU A 11 12.01 -40.36 -9.77
CA LEU A 11 13.15 -39.47 -9.96
C LEU A 11 12.79 -38.09 -9.36
N PRO A 12 13.66 -37.46 -8.56
CA PRO A 12 13.44 -36.09 -8.12
C PRO A 12 13.62 -35.15 -9.31
N VAL A 13 12.55 -34.47 -9.71
CA VAL A 13 12.61 -33.35 -10.66
C VAL A 13 13.06 -32.14 -9.85
N GLU A 14 14.36 -31.82 -9.91
CA GLU A 14 14.87 -30.54 -9.43
C GLU A 14 14.41 -29.45 -10.39
N VAL A 15 13.39 -28.70 -9.99
CA VAL A 15 12.97 -27.49 -10.69
C VAL A 15 13.95 -26.39 -10.28
N GLU A 16 14.99 -26.19 -11.08
CA GLU A 16 15.85 -25.02 -10.99
C GLU A 16 15.01 -23.77 -11.22
N GLY A 17 14.60 -23.12 -10.13
CA GLY A 17 14.01 -21.80 -10.16
C GLY A 17 15.04 -20.82 -10.68
N LYS A 18 14.87 -20.38 -11.93
CA LYS A 18 15.54 -19.18 -12.48
C LYS A 18 15.36 -18.05 -11.47
N LYS A 19 16.46 -17.67 -10.80
CA LYS A 19 16.49 -16.45 -9.99
C LYS A 19 16.45 -15.29 -10.97
N ASP A 20 15.26 -14.82 -11.29
CA ASP A 20 15.09 -13.52 -11.94
C ASP A 20 15.80 -12.49 -11.09
N GLU A 21 16.89 -11.95 -11.61
CA GLU A 21 17.64 -10.89 -10.96
C GLU A 21 16.70 -9.68 -10.85
N LYS A 22 16.14 -9.46 -9.65
CA LYS A 22 15.13 -8.42 -9.43
C LYS A 22 15.78 -7.05 -9.62
N VAL A 23 15.63 -6.49 -10.82
CA VAL A 23 16.04 -5.12 -11.12
C VAL A 23 15.35 -4.18 -10.14
N VAL A 24 16.15 -3.48 -9.33
CA VAL A 24 15.64 -2.51 -8.35
C VAL A 24 15.19 -1.26 -9.09
N ARG A 25 13.93 -0.89 -8.92
CA ARG A 25 13.33 0.31 -9.50
C ARG A 25 13.30 1.41 -8.45
N TRP A 26 13.63 2.63 -8.87
CA TRP A 26 13.66 3.81 -8.00
C TRP A 26 12.67 4.86 -8.50
N LEU A 27 11.95 5.46 -7.56
CA LEU A 27 11.00 6.53 -7.80
C LEU A 27 11.25 7.65 -6.77
N LYS A 28 12.09 8.61 -7.13
CA LYS A 28 12.64 9.64 -6.22
C LYS A 28 13.22 9.00 -4.95
N HIS A 29 12.47 9.03 -3.86
CA HIS A 29 12.90 8.50 -2.57
C HIS A 29 12.53 7.03 -2.38
N TYR A 30 11.57 6.50 -3.14
CA TYR A 30 11.06 5.14 -2.98
C TYR A 30 11.85 4.14 -3.83
N SER A 31 12.10 2.96 -3.30
CA SER A 31 12.75 1.85 -4.00
C SER A 31 11.91 0.59 -3.92
N SER A 32 11.88 -0.21 -4.99
CA SER A 32 11.18 -1.50 -4.99
C SER A 32 11.77 -2.52 -4.01
N ALA A 33 12.99 -2.28 -3.52
CA ALA A 33 13.64 -3.09 -2.48
C ALA A 33 13.23 -2.71 -1.06
N GLN A 34 12.60 -1.54 -0.85
CA GLN A 34 12.18 -1.07 0.47
C GLN A 34 10.87 -1.72 0.90
N ARG A 35 10.75 -2.02 2.19
CA ARG A 35 9.48 -2.30 2.85
C ARG A 35 8.80 -0.99 3.17
N ILE A 36 7.67 -0.74 2.52
CA ILE A 36 6.97 0.54 2.58
C ILE A 36 5.60 0.33 3.23
N LEU A 37 5.31 1.11 4.26
CA LEU A 37 3.99 1.22 4.85
C LEU A 37 3.33 2.50 4.37
N ILE A 38 2.14 2.39 3.80
CA ILE A 38 1.30 3.52 3.40
C ILE A 38 0.19 3.62 4.45
N VAL A 39 0.12 4.78 5.10
CA VAL A 39 -0.82 5.07 6.16
C VAL A 39 -1.84 6.08 5.66
N GLY A 40 -3.14 5.74 5.77
CA GLY A 40 -4.23 6.64 5.40
C GLY A 40 -4.50 6.72 3.90
N ASP A 41 -4.23 5.64 3.15
CA ASP A 41 -4.54 5.61 1.72
C ASP A 41 -6.06 5.51 1.53
N GLY A 42 -6.69 6.63 1.18
CA GLY A 42 -8.14 6.78 1.13
C GLY A 42 -8.80 5.82 0.15
N ASP A 43 -8.44 5.88 -1.13
CA ASP A 43 -9.00 5.05 -2.21
C ASP A 43 -8.00 4.04 -2.80
N PHE A 44 -6.82 3.91 -2.19
CA PHE A 44 -5.71 3.06 -2.61
C PHE A 44 -5.04 3.44 -3.94
N SER A 45 -5.36 4.60 -4.53
CA SER A 45 -4.79 5.03 -5.80
C SER A 45 -3.29 5.29 -5.71
N PHE A 46 -2.81 5.90 -4.61
CA PHE A 46 -1.39 6.17 -4.40
C PHE A 46 -0.59 4.88 -4.30
N SER A 47 -1.05 3.94 -3.47
CA SER A 47 -0.46 2.60 -3.37
C SER A 47 -0.44 1.90 -4.72
N ARG A 48 -1.54 1.94 -5.48
CA ARG A 48 -1.62 1.32 -6.82
C ARG A 48 -0.59 1.90 -7.79
N ALA A 49 -0.45 3.22 -7.83
CA ALA A 49 0.54 3.89 -8.67
C ALA A 49 1.96 3.43 -8.32
N LEU A 50 2.26 3.30 -7.01
CA LEU A 50 3.58 2.88 -6.54
C LEU A 50 3.91 1.43 -6.92
N VAL A 51 2.98 0.49 -6.69
CA VAL A 51 3.21 -0.92 -7.08
C VAL A 51 3.30 -1.09 -8.59
N THR A 52 2.57 -0.30 -9.36
CA THR A 52 2.63 -0.30 -10.83
C THR A 52 4.00 0.15 -11.31
N ALA A 53 4.53 1.23 -10.74
CA ALA A 53 5.87 1.72 -11.04
C ALA A 53 6.95 0.68 -10.68
N PHE A 54 6.80 0.01 -9.52
CA PHE A 54 7.71 -1.05 -9.10
C PHE A 54 7.54 -2.37 -9.84
N GLY A 55 6.39 -2.59 -10.48
CA GLY A 55 6.02 -3.87 -11.09
C GLY A 55 5.70 -4.99 -10.09
N SER A 56 5.72 -4.70 -8.79
CA SER A 56 5.37 -5.64 -7.72
C SER A 56 4.98 -4.90 -6.45
N GLY A 57 4.01 -5.45 -5.73
CA GLY A 57 3.54 -4.97 -4.43
C GLY A 57 4.05 -5.77 -3.23
N ALA A 58 4.91 -6.77 -3.42
CA ALA A 58 5.28 -7.72 -2.36
C ALA A 58 5.85 -7.07 -1.08
N ASN A 59 6.49 -5.90 -1.20
CA ASN A 59 7.07 -5.16 -0.09
C ASN A 59 6.20 -3.99 0.40
N LEU A 60 4.98 -3.85 -0.13
CA LEU A 60 4.06 -2.77 0.20
C LEU A 60 2.96 -3.24 1.16
N VAL A 61 2.74 -2.49 2.23
CA VAL A 61 1.55 -2.58 3.06
C VAL A 61 0.77 -1.27 2.94
N ALA A 62 -0.45 -1.35 2.43
CA ALA A 62 -1.35 -0.21 2.29
C ALA A 62 -2.46 -0.29 3.33
N THR A 63 -2.76 0.83 4.01
CA THR A 63 -3.76 0.88 5.09
C THR A 63 -4.75 2.02 4.88
N SER A 64 -6.04 1.74 5.14
CA SER A 64 -7.13 2.73 5.16
C SER A 64 -7.79 2.80 6.54
N LEU A 65 -8.29 3.98 6.90
CA LEU A 65 -9.15 4.14 8.08
C LEU A 65 -10.55 3.54 7.83
N ASP A 66 -11.08 3.72 6.62
CA ASP A 66 -12.41 3.20 6.27
C ASP A 66 -12.40 1.66 6.18
N SER A 67 -13.53 1.07 6.58
CA SER A 67 -13.83 -0.33 6.30
C SER A 67 -13.96 -0.56 4.79
N TYR A 68 -13.77 -1.79 4.36
CA TYR A 68 -13.92 -2.14 2.93
C TYR A 68 -15.30 -1.76 2.38
N GLY A 69 -16.37 -1.94 3.16
CA GLY A 69 -17.74 -1.57 2.75
C GLY A 69 -17.93 -0.06 2.62
N ALA A 70 -17.43 0.73 3.58
CA ALA A 70 -17.51 2.19 3.51
C ALA A 70 -16.67 2.74 2.34
N LEU A 71 -15.49 2.17 2.13
CA LEU A 71 -14.56 2.52 1.06
C LEU A 71 -15.20 2.42 -0.33
N ILE A 72 -15.83 1.28 -0.66
CA ILE A 72 -16.44 1.06 -1.97
C ILE A 72 -17.67 1.96 -2.20
N CYS A 73 -18.38 2.34 -1.14
CA CYS A 73 -19.49 3.29 -1.23
C CYS A 73 -19.01 4.73 -1.45
N LYS A 74 -17.89 5.11 -0.84
CA LYS A 74 -17.32 6.47 -0.97
C LYS A 74 -16.59 6.68 -2.29
N HIS A 75 -15.88 5.65 -2.78
CA HIS A 75 -14.97 5.75 -3.92
C HIS A 75 -15.24 4.65 -4.94
N HIS A 76 -15.82 5.02 -6.08
CA HIS A 76 -16.13 4.11 -7.18
C HIS A 76 -14.91 3.30 -7.68
N GLN A 77 -13.71 3.88 -7.66
CA GLN A 77 -12.50 3.21 -8.15
C GLN A 77 -11.77 2.37 -7.09
N ALA A 78 -12.14 2.49 -5.81
CA ALA A 78 -11.40 1.84 -4.74
C ALA A 78 -11.43 0.31 -4.83
N GLU A 79 -12.55 -0.27 -5.26
CA GLU A 79 -12.63 -1.72 -5.45
C GLU A 79 -11.60 -2.22 -6.48
N SER A 80 -11.51 -1.53 -7.62
CA SER A 80 -10.55 -1.84 -8.67
C SER A 80 -9.11 -1.68 -8.18
N ASN A 81 -8.83 -0.62 -7.41
CA ASN A 81 -7.51 -0.38 -6.85
C ASN A 81 -7.09 -1.45 -5.85
N VAL A 82 -7.98 -1.84 -4.92
CA VAL A 82 -7.73 -2.91 -3.94
C VAL A 82 -7.51 -4.25 -4.64
N ARG A 83 -8.30 -4.56 -5.67
CA ARG A 83 -8.15 -5.79 -6.47
C ARG A 83 -6.78 -5.84 -7.13
N GLU A 84 -6.37 -4.74 -7.75
CA GLU A 84 -5.08 -4.64 -8.42
C GLU A 84 -3.90 -4.76 -7.43
N LEU A 85 -4.00 -4.10 -6.27
CA LEU A 85 -2.98 -4.22 -5.22
C LEU A 85 -2.79 -5.66 -4.76
N LYS A 86 -3.90 -6.37 -4.48
CA LYS A 86 -3.86 -7.79 -4.10
C LYS A 86 -3.26 -8.64 -5.23
N ARG A 87 -3.64 -8.39 -6.49
CA ARG A 87 -3.09 -9.07 -7.67
C ARG A 87 -1.58 -8.88 -7.80
N MET A 88 -1.08 -7.69 -7.50
CA MET A 88 0.36 -7.37 -7.52
C MET A 88 1.13 -7.84 -6.28
N GLY A 89 0.44 -8.46 -5.30
CA GLY A 89 1.05 -9.03 -4.10
C GLY A 89 1.21 -8.05 -2.93
N ALA A 90 0.57 -6.88 -2.97
CA ALA A 90 0.54 -5.95 -1.84
C ALA A 90 -0.37 -6.45 -0.71
N THR A 91 0.01 -6.13 0.53
CA THR A 91 -0.87 -6.33 1.67
C THR A 91 -1.79 -5.12 1.82
N VAL A 92 -3.09 -5.36 1.80
CA VAL A 92 -4.10 -4.30 1.99
C VAL A 92 -4.81 -4.54 3.32
N LEU A 93 -4.82 -3.53 4.20
CA LEU A 93 -5.50 -3.55 5.49
C LEU A 93 -6.54 -2.42 5.56
N HIS A 94 -7.69 -2.72 6.12
CA HIS A 94 -8.80 -1.79 6.34
C HIS A 94 -9.01 -1.59 7.84
N ASP A 95 -9.80 -0.59 8.21
CA ASP A 95 -10.13 -0.27 9.61
C ASP A 95 -8.88 -0.04 10.49
N VAL A 96 -7.85 0.59 9.92
CA VAL A 96 -6.59 0.85 10.63
C VAL A 96 -6.55 2.31 11.10
N ASP A 97 -6.83 2.54 12.39
CA ASP A 97 -6.53 3.81 13.05
C ASP A 97 -5.04 3.90 13.39
N VAL A 98 -4.42 5.01 13.00
CA VAL A 98 -3.01 5.32 13.24
C VAL A 98 -2.70 5.42 14.73
N LYS A 99 -3.66 5.87 15.55
CA LYS A 99 -3.52 5.96 17.01
C LYS A 99 -3.29 4.59 17.65
N ASP A 100 -3.92 3.55 17.08
CA ASP A 100 -3.91 2.19 17.61
C ASP A 100 -3.09 1.22 16.76
N MET A 101 -2.43 1.71 15.70
CA MET A 101 -1.66 0.89 14.75
C MET A 101 -0.55 0.06 15.42
N LYS A 102 0.02 0.56 16.52
CA LYS A 102 1.00 -0.17 17.35
C LYS A 102 0.46 -1.46 17.98
N LEU A 103 -0.87 -1.56 18.12
CA LEU A 103 -1.56 -2.72 18.68
C LEU A 103 -2.00 -3.70 17.58
N HIS A 104 -2.05 -3.24 16.33
CA HIS A 104 -2.56 -4.03 15.22
C HIS A 104 -1.66 -5.26 14.96
N THR A 105 -2.24 -6.46 15.01
CA THR A 105 -1.53 -7.75 14.96
C THR A 105 -0.61 -7.86 13.74
N CYS A 106 -1.06 -7.39 12.58
CA CYS A 106 -0.30 -7.46 11.33
C CYS A 106 0.87 -6.45 11.23
N LEU A 107 0.92 -5.44 12.11
CA LEU A 107 1.85 -4.31 12.02
C LEU A 107 2.81 -4.22 13.22
N LYS A 108 2.37 -4.61 14.42
CA LYS A 108 3.11 -4.47 15.69
C LYS A 108 4.56 -5.00 15.66
N MET A 109 4.82 -6.07 14.90
CA MET A 109 6.13 -6.72 14.83
C MET A 109 6.88 -6.46 13.52
N LYS A 110 6.31 -5.68 12.60
CA LYS A 110 6.91 -5.39 11.30
C LYS A 110 7.78 -4.14 11.38
N ARG A 111 8.91 -4.15 10.65
CA ARG A 111 9.76 -2.98 10.44
C ARG A 111 9.63 -2.54 8.99
N PHE A 112 9.60 -1.24 8.79
CA PHE A 112 9.49 -0.60 7.49
C PHE A 112 10.68 0.32 7.26
N ASP A 113 11.17 0.35 6.04
CA ASP A 113 12.26 1.24 5.62
C ASP A 113 11.71 2.64 5.33
N ARG A 114 10.45 2.72 4.88
CA ARG A 114 9.70 3.99 4.76
C ARG A 114 8.27 3.85 5.24
N ILE A 115 7.80 4.90 5.91
CA ILE A 115 6.40 5.09 6.25
C ILE A 115 5.94 6.34 5.51
N VAL A 116 4.92 6.20 4.68
CA VAL A 116 4.27 7.29 3.96
C VAL A 116 2.97 7.58 4.66
N PHE A 117 2.85 8.78 5.21
CA PHE A 117 1.61 9.24 5.80
C PHE A 117 0.86 10.08 4.78
N ASN A 118 -0.13 9.48 4.13
CA ASN A 118 -1.00 10.17 3.19
C ASN A 118 -2.09 10.84 4.05
N PHE A 119 -1.85 12.09 4.45
CA PHE A 119 -2.76 12.84 5.32
C PHE A 119 -4.17 12.79 4.72
N PRO A 120 -5.16 12.23 5.43
CA PRO A 120 -6.52 12.26 4.95
C PRO A 120 -7.02 13.70 4.95
N HIS A 121 -8.01 13.94 4.09
CA HIS A 121 -8.79 15.16 3.99
C HIS A 121 -9.03 15.78 5.39
N ALA A 122 -8.68 17.05 5.58
CA ALA A 122 -8.66 17.70 6.91
C ALA A 122 -10.07 17.99 7.50
N GLY A 123 -11.06 17.16 7.19
CA GLY A 123 -12.43 17.25 7.70
C GLY A 123 -13.31 18.23 6.93
N PHE A 124 -12.93 18.66 5.71
CA PHE A 124 -13.78 19.55 4.93
C PHE A 124 -15.04 18.83 4.42
N ILE A 125 -16.17 19.53 4.49
CA ILE A 125 -17.47 19.04 4.05
C ILE A 125 -17.61 19.32 2.54
N GLY A 126 -17.71 18.27 1.74
CA GLY A 126 -17.84 18.35 0.29
C GLY A 126 -16.99 17.30 -0.43
N GLN A 127 -17.21 17.13 -1.74
CA GLN A 127 -16.31 16.30 -2.55
C GLN A 127 -15.03 17.08 -2.85
N GLU A 128 -13.89 16.40 -2.89
CA GLU A 128 -12.56 16.98 -3.22
C GLU A 128 -12.50 17.68 -4.59
N THR A 129 -13.43 17.36 -5.48
CA THR A 129 -13.60 18.00 -6.79
C THR A 129 -14.27 19.37 -6.73
N GLN A 130 -14.86 19.73 -5.58
CA GLN A 130 -15.53 21.01 -5.38
C GLN A 130 -14.50 22.10 -5.12
N LEU A 131 -14.59 23.19 -5.88
CA LEU A 131 -13.67 24.32 -5.82
C LEU A 131 -13.48 24.90 -4.40
N HIS A 132 -14.52 24.87 -3.55
CA HIS A 132 -14.38 25.36 -2.18
C HIS A 132 -13.51 24.44 -1.32
N VAL A 133 -13.56 23.12 -1.53
CA VAL A 133 -12.75 22.13 -0.82
C VAL A 133 -11.27 22.24 -1.23
N ILE A 134 -11.00 22.43 -2.53
CA ILE A 134 -9.65 22.61 -3.07
C ILE A 134 -8.96 23.83 -2.45
N LYS A 135 -9.68 24.95 -2.29
CA LYS A 135 -9.14 26.16 -1.63
C LYS A 135 -8.67 25.91 -0.21
N TYR A 136 -9.33 25.01 0.53
CA TYR A 136 -8.90 24.69 1.88
C TYR A 136 -7.63 23.85 1.92
N VAL A 137 -7.40 23.00 0.92
CA VAL A 137 -6.14 22.24 0.78
C VAL A 137 -4.98 23.20 0.52
N ASP A 138 -5.16 24.19 -0.35
CA ASP A 138 -4.16 25.23 -0.61
C ASP A 138 -3.84 26.06 0.64
N LEU A 139 -4.86 26.42 1.42
CA LEU A 139 -4.70 27.14 2.68
C LEU A 139 -3.98 26.31 3.75
N LEU A 140 -4.29 25.01 3.86
CA LEU A 140 -3.64 24.11 4.79
C LEU A 140 -2.17 23.90 4.42
N ALA A 141 -1.86 23.74 3.13
CA ALA A 141 -0.51 23.64 2.62
C ALA A 141 0.28 24.94 2.88
N ALA A 142 -0.33 26.10 2.62
CA ALA A 142 0.27 27.39 2.95
C ALA A 142 0.54 27.52 4.45
N TRP A 143 -0.39 27.10 5.31
CA TRP A 143 -0.18 27.15 6.77
C TRP A 143 0.91 26.19 7.27
N LEU A 144 0.97 24.96 6.73
CA LEU A 144 1.98 23.96 7.10
C LEU A 144 3.40 24.33 6.64
N PHE A 145 3.53 24.97 5.47
CA PHE A 145 4.84 25.26 4.85
C PHE A 145 5.27 26.73 4.95
N CYS A 146 4.37 27.66 5.26
CA CYS A 146 4.69 29.07 5.54
C CYS A 146 4.41 29.40 7.01
N THR A 147 5.33 29.03 7.90
CA THR A 147 5.41 29.73 9.19
C THR A 147 6.03 31.11 8.95
N PRO A 148 5.51 32.20 9.55
CA PRO A 148 6.29 33.43 9.67
C PRO A 148 7.58 33.06 10.40
N SER A 149 8.73 33.39 9.81
CA SER A 149 10.00 33.35 10.53
C SER A 149 9.84 34.11 11.85
N ALA A 150 10.05 33.43 12.97
CA ALA A 150 9.97 34.06 14.28
C ALA A 150 10.85 35.33 14.30
N PRO A 151 10.35 36.47 14.82
CA PRO A 151 11.16 37.66 14.96
C PRO A 151 12.33 37.38 15.91
N LYS A 152 13.52 37.81 15.50
CA LYS A 152 14.79 37.68 16.24
C LYS A 152 14.77 38.44 17.56
#